data_AF-A0A935V070-F1
#
_entry.id   AF-A0A935V070-F1
#
_cell.length_a   1.000
_cell.length_b   1.000
_cell.length_c   1.000
_cell.angle_alpha   90.00
_cell.angle_beta   90.00
_cell.angle_gamma   90.00
#
_symmetry.space_group_name_H-M   'P 1'
#
loop_
_entity.id
_entity.type
_entity.pdbx_description
1 polymer ?
#
loop_
_entity_poly.entity_id
_entity_poly.type
_entity_poly.pdbx_seq_one_letter_code
_entity_poly.pdbx_strand_id
1 'polypeptide(L)'
;MKTSFAPLILLITLGCGPKQPPLPAVGGFDTVEQVRDAAWARAVPSALQAKVSLNIDAPRQGIKGTARGGLLLHEPGHVRLDLFSPIGTPLLFLAADGEALRLFSTTRGSFCRPRTLKARCAASPAGPPGSTTW
;
A
#
# COMPACT_ATOMS: atom_id res chain seq x y z
N MET A 1 -55.56 -15.08 -17.29
CA MET A 1 -54.50 -14.66 -16.35
C MET A 1 -53.38 -14.03 -17.18
N LYS A 2 -53.19 -12.71 -17.09
CA LYS A 2 -52.18 -11.97 -17.87
C LYS A 2 -50.93 -11.78 -17.00
N THR A 3 -49.89 -12.56 -17.25
CA THR A 3 -48.58 -12.43 -16.60
C THR A 3 -47.85 -11.22 -17.21
N SER A 4 -47.78 -10.14 -16.44
CA SER A 4 -47.10 -8.90 -16.81
C SER A 4 -45.59 -9.05 -16.61
N PHE A 5 -44.84 -9.09 -17.71
CA PHE A 5 -43.37 -9.21 -17.78
C PHE A 5 -42.62 -7.89 -17.47
N ALA A 6 -43.32 -6.86 -16.98
CA ALA A 6 -42.78 -5.53 -16.79
C ALA A 6 -41.64 -5.36 -15.77
N PRO A 7 -41.50 -6.13 -14.66
CA PRO A 7 -40.48 -5.83 -13.66
C PRO A 7 -39.06 -6.31 -14.03
N LEU A 8 -38.92 -7.23 -15.00
CA LEU A 8 -37.61 -7.81 -15.33
C LEU A 8 -36.72 -6.86 -16.16
N ILE A 9 -37.32 -5.98 -16.97
CA ILE A 9 -36.60 -5.06 -17.85
C ILE A 9 -35.99 -3.88 -17.07
N LEU A 10 -36.60 -3.49 -15.94
CA LEU A 10 -36.11 -2.39 -15.12
C LEU A 10 -34.81 -2.75 -14.37
N LEU A 11 -34.60 -4.02 -14.02
CA LEU A 11 -33.38 -4.45 -13.32
C LEU A 11 -32.12 -4.44 -14.22
N ILE A 12 -32.27 -4.61 -15.53
CA ILE A 12 -31.13 -4.74 -16.45
C ILE A 12 -30.55 -3.35 -16.80
N THR A 13 -31.35 -2.28 -16.71
CA THR A 13 -30.92 -0.92 -17.10
C THR A 13 -30.19 -0.15 -16.01
N LEU A 14 -30.26 -0.58 -14.74
CA LEU A 14 -29.53 0.02 -13.62
C LEU A 14 -28.10 -0.51 -13.44
N GLY A 15 -27.66 -1.45 -14.27
CA GLY A 15 -26.31 -2.04 -14.23
C GLY A 15 -25.21 -1.19 -14.87
N CYS A 16 -25.49 0.05 -15.30
CA CYS A 16 -24.47 0.97 -15.80
C CYS A 16 -23.76 1.64 -14.62
N GLY A 17 -22.85 0.90 -13.98
CA GLY A 17 -21.85 1.50 -13.09
C GLY A 17 -21.04 2.55 -13.86
N PRO A 18 -20.60 3.64 -13.21
CA PRO A 18 -19.84 4.69 -13.88
C PRO A 18 -18.59 4.07 -14.53
N LYS A 19 -18.56 4.10 -15.87
CA LYS A 19 -17.40 3.71 -16.67
C LYS A 19 -16.22 4.55 -16.18
N GLN A 20 -15.23 3.91 -15.56
CA GLN A 20 -14.03 4.61 -15.11
C GLN A 20 -13.47 5.41 -16.29
N PRO A 21 -13.24 6.73 -16.13
CA PRO A 21 -12.70 7.52 -17.22
C PRO A 21 -11.36 6.89 -17.64
N PRO A 22 -11.12 6.71 -18.95
CA PRO A 22 -9.86 6.18 -19.42
C PRO A 22 -8.74 7.06 -18.88
N LEU A 23 -7.69 6.41 -18.35
CA LEU A 23 -6.47 7.11 -17.95
C LEU A 23 -6.03 7.99 -19.13
N PRO A 24 -5.76 9.28 -18.94
CA PRO A 24 -5.25 10.12 -20.02
C PRO A 24 -4.02 9.41 -20.60
N ALA A 25 -4.03 9.20 -21.91
CA ALA A 25 -2.90 8.59 -22.61
C ALA A 25 -1.65 9.38 -22.22
N VAL A 26 -0.66 8.68 -21.67
CA VAL A 26 0.63 9.24 -21.24
C VAL A 26 1.38 9.68 -22.51
N GLY A 27 1.01 10.84 -23.04
CA GLY A 27 1.66 11.51 -24.15
C GLY A 27 1.84 12.97 -23.77
N GLY A 28 3.10 13.36 -23.56
CA GLY A 28 3.48 14.76 -23.29
C GLY A 28 3.72 15.09 -21.82
N PHE A 29 4.61 14.34 -21.15
CA PHE A 29 5.26 14.87 -19.95
C PHE A 29 6.68 15.30 -20.34
N ASP A 30 6.92 16.60 -20.41
CA ASP A 30 8.21 17.19 -20.78
C ASP A 30 9.10 17.41 -19.55
N THR A 31 8.53 17.34 -18.34
CA THR A 31 9.22 17.61 -17.07
C THR A 31 8.81 16.65 -15.96
N VAL A 32 9.69 16.47 -14.96
CA VAL A 32 9.45 15.62 -13.78
C VAL A 32 8.30 16.18 -12.94
N GLU A 33 8.19 17.50 -12.88
CA GLU A 33 7.15 18.24 -12.17
C GLU A 33 5.76 17.91 -12.75
N GLN A 34 5.63 17.88 -14.07
CA GLN A 34 4.36 17.49 -14.72
C GLN A 34 3.98 16.04 -14.41
N VAL A 35 4.95 15.10 -14.38
CA VAL A 35 4.68 13.71 -13.99
C VAL A 35 4.20 13.64 -12.54
N ARG A 36 4.87 14.37 -11.64
CA ARG A 36 4.51 14.45 -10.22
C ARG A 36 3.11 15.00 -10.05
N ASP A 37 2.82 16.15 -10.65
CA ASP A 37 1.54 16.86 -10.49
C ASP A 37 0.39 16.04 -11.09
N ALA A 38 0.62 15.40 -12.24
CA ALA A 38 -0.35 14.47 -12.81
C ALA A 38 -0.57 13.21 -11.95
N ALA A 39 0.45 12.73 -11.24
CA ALA A 39 0.31 11.62 -10.31
C ALA A 39 -0.52 12.00 -9.08
N TRP A 40 -0.31 13.20 -8.51
CA TRP A 40 -1.08 13.70 -7.37
C TRP A 40 -2.52 14.08 -7.71
N ALA A 41 -2.78 14.50 -8.95
CA ALA A 41 -4.12 14.81 -9.43
C ALA A 41 -4.99 13.55 -9.63
N ARG A 42 -4.42 12.34 -9.56
CA ARG A 42 -5.18 11.09 -9.72
C ARG A 42 -6.09 10.88 -8.51
N ALA A 43 -7.35 10.56 -8.79
CA ALA A 43 -8.25 10.01 -7.79
C ALA A 43 -7.70 8.67 -7.31
N VAL A 44 -7.10 8.66 -6.12
CA VAL A 44 -6.72 7.44 -5.40
C VAL A 44 -7.89 7.02 -4.51
N PRO A 45 -8.19 5.71 -4.43
CA PRO A 45 -9.24 5.24 -3.54
C PRO A 45 -8.88 5.58 -2.10
N SER A 46 -9.89 5.98 -1.31
CA SER A 46 -9.72 6.27 0.12
C SER A 46 -9.29 5.05 0.91
N ALA A 47 -9.55 3.84 0.41
CA ALA A 47 -9.02 2.61 0.98
C ALA A 47 -8.54 1.66 -0.13
N LEU A 48 -7.40 1.02 0.10
CA LEU A 48 -6.84 0.02 -0.80
C LEU A 48 -6.30 -1.15 0.01
N GLN A 49 -6.67 -2.36 -0.36
CA GLN A 49 -6.01 -3.58 0.09
C GLN A 49 -5.39 -4.28 -1.11
N ALA A 50 -4.06 -4.45 -1.09
CA ALA A 50 -3.32 -5.06 -2.19
C ALA A 50 -2.34 -6.10 -1.66
N LYS A 51 -2.12 -7.16 -2.46
CA LYS A 51 -0.98 -8.05 -2.29
C LYS A 51 0.20 -7.47 -3.06
N VAL A 52 1.37 -7.44 -2.44
CA VAL A 52 2.59 -6.90 -3.04
C VAL A 52 3.66 -7.98 -3.14
N SER A 53 4.50 -7.88 -4.17
CA SER A 53 5.71 -8.69 -4.33
C SER A 53 6.86 -7.76 -4.65
N LEU A 54 7.90 -7.75 -3.82
CA LEU A 54 9.10 -6.96 -4.02
C LEU A 54 10.24 -7.87 -4.46
N ASN A 55 10.88 -7.52 -5.56
CA ASN A 55 12.16 -8.09 -5.95
C ASN A 55 13.26 -7.11 -5.55
N ILE A 56 14.20 -7.59 -4.75
CA ILE A 56 15.32 -6.81 -4.22
C ILE A 56 16.57 -7.31 -4.92
N ASP A 57 17.26 -6.40 -5.61
CA ASP A 57 18.58 -6.64 -6.19
C ASP A 57 19.49 -5.48 -5.78
N ALA A 58 20.41 -5.77 -4.87
CA ALA A 58 21.40 -4.82 -4.37
C ALA A 58 22.80 -5.46 -4.47
N PRO A 59 23.43 -5.43 -5.66
CA PRO A 59 24.65 -6.17 -5.95
C PRO A 59 25.85 -5.69 -5.11
N ARG A 60 25.93 -4.38 -4.82
CA ARG A 60 26.97 -3.82 -3.94
C ARG A 60 26.91 -4.33 -2.50
N GLN A 61 25.76 -4.88 -2.09
CA GLN A 61 25.52 -5.38 -0.74
C GLN A 61 25.43 -6.92 -0.74
N GLY A 62 25.56 -7.57 -1.90
CA GLY A 62 25.38 -9.02 -2.04
C GLY A 62 23.95 -9.50 -1.74
N ILE A 63 22.96 -8.62 -1.82
CA ILE A 63 21.57 -8.95 -1.48
C ILE A 63 20.79 -9.17 -2.77
N LYS A 64 20.23 -10.36 -2.93
CA LYS A 64 19.25 -10.68 -3.96
C LYS A 64 18.14 -11.51 -3.34
N GLY A 65 16.88 -11.16 -3.59
CA GLY A 65 15.76 -11.91 -3.04
C GLY A 65 14.40 -11.35 -3.40
N THR A 66 13.37 -12.08 -2.96
CA THR A 66 11.97 -11.68 -3.15
C THR A 66 11.28 -11.66 -1.79
N ALA A 67 10.46 -10.64 -1.56
CA ALA A 67 9.55 -10.55 -0.42
C ALA A 67 8.11 -10.42 -0.91
N ARG A 68 7.16 -10.98 -0.17
CA ARG A 68 5.72 -10.87 -0.46
C ARG A 68 5.03 -10.22 0.71
N GLY A 69 3.92 -9.55 0.47
CA GLY A 69 3.28 -8.80 1.54
C GLY A 69 1.87 -8.34 1.26
N GLY A 70 1.32 -7.67 2.26
CA GLY A 70 0.08 -6.92 2.17
C GLY A 70 0.36 -5.43 2.29
N LEU A 71 -0.27 -4.65 1.41
CA LEU A 71 -0.37 -3.20 1.51
C LEU A 71 -1.82 -2.84 1.83
N LEU A 72 -2.00 -2.07 2.90
CA LEU A 72 -3.26 -1.49 3.31
C LEU A 72 -3.09 0.02 3.30
N LEU A 73 -3.96 0.72 2.56
CA LEU A 73 -4.11 2.16 2.61
C LEU A 73 -5.50 2.44 3.16
N HIS A 74 -5.59 3.36 4.12
CA HIS A 74 -6.87 3.79 4.68
C HIS A 74 -6.78 5.28 5.00
N GLU A 75 -7.45 6.11 4.22
CA GLU A 75 -7.35 7.57 4.28
C GLU A 75 -5.95 8.11 3.96
N PRO A 76 -5.83 9.39 3.57
CA PRO A 76 -4.51 10.01 3.42
C PRO A 76 -3.73 9.91 4.73
N GLY A 77 -2.51 9.38 4.66
CA GLY A 77 -1.61 9.31 5.80
C GLY A 77 -1.64 8.00 6.59
N HIS A 78 -2.69 7.15 6.49
CA HIS A 78 -2.64 5.81 7.09
C HIS A 78 -2.28 4.75 6.06
N VAL A 79 -1.10 4.16 6.26
CA VAL A 79 -0.59 3.04 5.46
C VAL A 79 -0.10 1.96 6.39
N ARG A 80 -0.31 0.71 6.01
CA ARG A 80 0.33 -0.45 6.60
C ARG A 80 0.91 -1.34 5.51
N LEU A 81 2.16 -1.73 5.69
CA LEU A 81 2.87 -2.65 4.83
C LEU A 81 3.47 -3.76 5.68
N ASP A 82 3.04 -4.98 5.42
CA ASP A 82 3.54 -6.18 6.08
C ASP A 82 4.32 -7.00 5.05
N LEU A 83 5.62 -7.20 5.26
CA LEU A 83 6.48 -7.98 4.37
C LEU A 83 6.92 -9.28 5.01
N PHE A 84 6.85 -10.34 4.22
CA PHE A 84 7.22 -11.70 4.55
C PHE A 84 8.21 -12.25 3.52
N SER A 85 9.07 -13.14 3.98
CA SER A 85 9.90 -13.97 3.11
C SER A 85 9.04 -14.92 2.27
N PRO A 86 9.59 -15.56 1.22
CA PRO A 86 8.85 -16.53 0.42
C PRO A 86 8.29 -17.71 1.23
N ILE A 87 8.89 -18.01 2.39
CA ILE A 87 8.47 -19.07 3.31
C ILE A 87 7.53 -18.58 4.43
N GLY A 88 7.08 -17.32 4.37
CA GLY A 88 6.10 -16.76 5.31
C GLY A 88 6.71 -16.15 6.59
N THR A 89 8.02 -16.23 6.80
CA THR A 89 8.68 -15.55 7.93
C THR A 89 8.54 -14.03 7.80
N PRO A 90 8.06 -13.31 8.82
CA PRO A 90 7.92 -11.86 8.75
C PRO A 90 9.30 -11.21 8.70
N LEU A 91 9.46 -10.19 7.85
CA LEU A 91 10.71 -9.47 7.61
C LEU A 91 10.65 -8.03 8.13
N LEU A 92 9.54 -7.36 7.85
CA LEU A 92 9.39 -5.93 8.08
C LEU A 92 7.91 -5.57 8.21
N PHE A 93 7.61 -4.73 9.19
CA PHE A 93 6.31 -4.09 9.34
C PHE A 93 6.52 -2.59 9.28
N LEU A 94 5.76 -1.93 8.41
CA LEU A 94 5.73 -0.48 8.29
C LEU A 94 4.30 -0.02 8.50
N ALA A 95 4.13 0.99 9.33
CA ALA A 95 2.84 1.63 9.54
C ALA A 95 3.02 3.15 9.60
N ALA A 96 2.09 3.89 9.00
CA ALA A 96 1.94 5.32 9.24
C ALA A 96 0.52 5.62 9.71
N ASP A 97 0.37 6.62 10.57
CA ASP A 97 -0.87 7.06 11.21
C ASP A 97 -1.21 8.54 10.89
N GLY A 98 -0.72 9.06 9.75
CA GLY A 98 -0.83 10.46 9.37
C GLY A 98 0.18 11.40 10.03
N GLU A 99 0.68 11.05 11.22
CA GLU A 99 1.63 11.86 11.98
C GLU A 99 3.04 11.27 11.98
N ALA A 100 3.15 9.95 12.12
CA ALA A 100 4.42 9.26 12.30
C ALA A 100 4.53 8.03 11.40
N LEU A 101 5.73 7.82 10.86
CA LEU A 101 6.11 6.58 10.19
C LEU A 101 6.87 5.67 11.18
N ARG A 102 6.32 4.48 11.42
CA ARG A 102 6.91 3.44 12.28
C ARG A 102 7.38 2.29 11.41
N LEU A 103 8.63 1.87 11.64
CA LEU A 103 9.25 0.75 10.95
C LEU A 103 9.75 -0.25 11.98
N PHE A 104 9.33 -1.50 11.90
CA PHE A 104 9.85 -2.60 12.72
C PHE A 104 10.58 -3.61 11.83
N SER A 105 11.83 -3.88 12.16
CA SER A 105 12.62 -4.93 11.52
C SER A 105 12.61 -6.16 12.41
N THR A 106 12.00 -7.24 11.94
CA THR A 106 11.97 -8.51 12.67
C THR A 106 13.35 -9.14 12.75
N THR A 107 14.16 -9.01 11.69
CA THR A 107 15.54 -9.50 11.63
C THR A 107 16.45 -8.85 12.67
N ARG A 108 16.15 -7.61 13.07
CA ARG A 108 16.89 -6.87 14.10
C ARG A 108 16.15 -6.77 15.44
N GLY A 109 14.93 -7.31 15.54
CA GLY A 109 14.07 -7.19 16.71
C GLY A 109 13.87 -5.75 17.22
N SER A 110 13.85 -4.75 16.33
CA SER A 110 13.89 -3.35 16.75
C SER A 110 13.12 -2.40 15.84
N PHE A 111 12.67 -1.28 16.42
CA PHE A 111 12.08 -0.18 15.70
C PHE A 111 13.17 0.71 15.09
N CYS A 112 12.99 1.03 13.82
CA CYS A 112 13.86 1.95 13.09
C CYS A 112 13.18 3.32 13.02
N ARG A 113 13.85 4.35 13.54
CA ARG A 113 13.40 5.74 13.38
C ARG A 113 14.09 6.35 12.16
N PRO A 114 13.35 6.80 11.14
CA PRO A 114 13.95 7.52 10.02
C PRO A 114 14.29 8.95 10.48
N ARG A 115 15.55 9.20 10.89
CA ARG A 115 16.05 10.59 11.07
C ARG A 115 16.56 11.21 9.77
N THR A 116 16.94 10.37 8.79
CA THR A 116 17.35 10.70 7.41
C THR A 116 17.21 9.43 6.56
N LEU A 117 17.32 9.53 5.22
CA LEU A 117 17.35 8.38 4.27
C LEU A 117 18.39 7.29 4.63
N LYS A 118 19.32 7.57 5.56
CA LYS A 118 20.07 6.55 6.32
C LYS A 118 19.32 6.22 7.62
N ALA A 119 18.39 5.26 7.56
CA ALA A 119 17.74 4.74 8.75
C ALA A 119 18.79 4.10 9.69
N ARG A 120 18.95 4.63 10.91
CA ARG A 120 19.61 3.92 12.01
C ARG A 120 18.51 3.29 12.87
N CYS A 121 18.52 1.97 12.97
CA CYS A 121 17.66 1.28 13.92
C CYS A 121 18.29 1.43 15.32
N ALA A 122 17.54 1.99 16.26
CA ALA A 122 17.94 1.97 17.65
C ALA A 122 17.51 0.61 18.20
N ALA A 123 18.42 -0.13 18.83
CA ALA A 123 18.04 -1.33 19.54
C ALA A 123 16.96 -0.96 20.56
N SER A 124 15.80 -1.59 20.47
CA SER A 124 14.77 -1.42 21.50
C SER A 124 15.29 -2.10 22.75
N PRO A 125 15.24 -1.47 23.94
CA PRO A 125 15.35 -2.25 25.17
C PRO A 125 14.22 -3.28 25.14
N ALA A 126 14.56 -4.54 25.34
CA ALA A 126 13.64 -5.65 25.30
C ALA A 126 12.50 -5.41 26.30
N GLY A 127 11.31 -5.13 25.77
CA GLY A 127 10.07 -5.07 26.53
C GLY A 127 8.95 -5.48 25.57
N PRO A 128 8.09 -6.45 25.94
CA PRO A 128 6.95 -6.82 25.10
C PRO A 128 6.05 -5.58 24.92
N PRO A 129 5.47 -5.37 23.72
CA PRO A 129 4.49 -4.30 23.53
C PRO A 129 3.31 -4.58 24.45
N GLY A 130 3.22 -3.79 25.52
CA GLY A 130 2.05 -3.71 26.38
C GLY A 130 0.84 -3.40 25.51
N SER A 131 -0.19 -4.21 25.68
CA SER A 131 -1.52 -4.06 25.10
C SER A 131 -1.99 -2.61 25.07
N THR A 132 -2.14 -2.04 23.88
CA THR A 132 -3.09 -0.95 23.68
C THR A 132 -4.08 -1.46 22.65
N THR A 133 -5.28 -1.70 23.14
CA THR A 133 -6.48 -2.01 22.36
C THR A 133 -6.70 -0.98 21.27
N TRP A 134 -7.20 -1.50 20.13
CA TRP A 134 -7.57 -0.87 18.87
C TRP A 134 -8.00 0.59 18.91
#